data_AF-A0A7X6UE32-F1
#
_entry.id   AF-A0A7X6UE32-F1
#
_cell.length_a   1.000
_cell.length_b   1.000
_cell.length_c   1.000
_cell.angle_alpha   90.00
_cell.angle_beta   90.00
_cell.angle_gamma   90.00
#
_symmetry.space_group_name_H-M   'P 1'
#
loop_
_entity.id
_entity.type
_entity.pdbx_description
1 polymer ?
#
loop_
_entity_poly.entity_id
_entity_poly.type
_entity_poly.pdbx_seq_one_letter_code
_entity_poly.pdbx_strand_id
1 'polypeptide(L)'
;MPNELPAAHARPDRFVRVPWAAVWVFIAVSFGLAWLVSLPLWLTGGADSPLLALLLPLLGSVMMFTPAIATLVVMFAMKTPRSERLRLLGMWPLRPAKRVVWFIVAFWFAPPLLVALVVAVSAGLGLVQLDLVAFSGFQTLLDAQMADLSAVTGDTDPTLGFPLPGIGFMVAVQLLAIPVGALINSIFAFGEEIGWRGWLLPALRPLGLWPALVLHGAIWGLWHSPLILLGYNFGYLDWRGVALMTGGCIVWGVLFGWSRLRNDAHPLRCKLWLPPKLAEHHEHHGEYGNHPPGDEAERTNDPHIGLDSS
;
A
#
# COMPACT_ATOMS: atom_id res chain seq x y z
N MET A 1 17.48 1.53 47.73
CA MET A 1 16.21 1.52 46.97
C MET A 1 16.53 1.05 45.56
N PRO A 2 15.95 -0.06 45.06
CA PRO A 2 16.24 -0.51 43.70
C PRO A 2 15.65 0.49 42.70
N ASN A 3 16.47 0.87 41.74
CA ASN A 3 16.20 1.82 40.69
C ASN A 3 15.16 1.21 39.72
N GLU A 4 13.89 1.56 39.86
CA GLU A 4 12.87 1.17 38.89
C GLU A 4 13.09 1.94 37.58
N LEU A 5 13.55 1.22 36.55
CA LEU A 5 13.54 1.73 35.18
C LEU A 5 12.09 2.11 34.81
N PRO A 6 11.83 3.34 34.34
CA PRO A 6 10.48 3.75 33.99
C PRO A 6 9.93 2.80 32.91
N ALA A 7 8.80 2.17 33.22
CA ALA A 7 8.08 1.29 32.31
C ALA A 7 7.96 1.95 30.93
N ALA A 8 8.77 1.45 29.99
CA ALA A 8 8.66 1.81 28.59
C ALA A 8 7.20 1.60 28.21
N HIS A 9 6.48 2.68 27.95
CA HIS A 9 5.09 2.61 27.54
C HIS A 9 5.01 1.67 26.34
N ALA A 10 4.52 0.45 26.57
CA ALA A 10 4.26 -0.51 25.53
C ALA A 10 3.30 0.20 24.58
N ARG A 11 3.80 0.56 23.40
CA ARG A 11 2.97 1.29 22.46
C ARG A 11 1.79 0.38 22.12
N PRO A 12 0.55 0.82 22.30
CA PRO A 12 -0.64 0.00 22.02
C PRO A 12 -0.83 -0.28 20.51
N ASP A 13 0.08 0.19 19.65
CA ASP A 13 0.04 0.09 18.19
C ASP A 13 0.61 -1.23 17.64
N ARG A 14 1.09 -2.13 18.50
CA ARG A 14 1.73 -3.39 18.07
C ARG A 14 1.12 -4.59 18.79
N PHE A 15 0.46 -5.44 18.02
CA PHE A 15 0.14 -6.79 18.48
C PHE A 15 1.42 -7.49 18.94
N VAL A 16 1.38 -8.16 20.10
CA VAL A 16 2.53 -8.93 20.63
C VAL A 16 2.70 -10.25 19.86
N ARG A 17 1.59 -10.81 19.37
CA ARG A 17 1.53 -12.01 18.54
C ARG A 17 0.48 -11.81 17.46
N VAL A 18 0.59 -12.55 16.35
CA VAL A 18 -0.41 -12.49 15.28
C VAL A 18 -1.76 -13.00 15.82
N PRO A 19 -2.84 -12.20 15.73
CA PRO A 19 -4.17 -12.64 16.13
C PRO A 19 -4.79 -13.50 15.02
N TRP A 20 -4.31 -14.74 14.84
CA TRP A 20 -4.68 -15.59 13.71
C TRP A 20 -6.19 -15.78 13.53
N ALA A 21 -6.95 -15.93 14.62
CA ALA A 21 -8.40 -16.02 14.54
C ALA A 21 -9.02 -14.78 13.88
N ALA A 22 -8.57 -13.58 14.26
CA ALA A 22 -9.04 -12.33 13.67
C ALA A 22 -8.59 -12.20 12.19
N VAL A 23 -7.37 -12.65 11.87
CA VAL A 23 -6.85 -12.65 10.49
C VAL A 23 -7.69 -13.56 9.60
N TRP A 24 -8.04 -14.76 10.07
CA TRP A 24 -8.89 -15.68 9.31
C TRP A 24 -10.30 -15.13 9.12
N VAL A 25 -10.89 -14.52 10.14
CA VAL A 25 -12.20 -13.84 10.01
C VAL A 25 -12.11 -12.71 8.99
N PHE A 26 -11.06 -11.89 9.04
CA PHE A 26 -10.83 -10.82 8.07
C PHE A 26 -10.77 -11.36 6.65
N ILE A 27 -9.95 -12.40 6.41
CA ILE A 27 -9.78 -13.01 5.09
C ILE A 27 -11.12 -13.59 4.62
N ALA A 28 -11.80 -14.37 5.46
CA ALA A 28 -13.06 -15.00 5.10
C ALA A 28 -14.14 -13.97 4.73
N VAL A 29 -14.27 -12.89 5.50
CA VAL A 29 -15.27 -11.84 5.24
C VAL A 29 -14.89 -11.02 4.00
N SER A 30 -13.64 -10.59 3.87
CA SER A 30 -13.21 -9.78 2.72
C SER A 30 -13.30 -10.56 1.40
N PHE A 31 -12.85 -11.82 1.38
CA PHE A 31 -12.92 -12.67 0.20
C PHE A 31 -14.36 -13.11 -0.09
N GLY A 32 -15.11 -13.50 0.94
CA GLY A 32 -16.51 -13.90 0.78
C GLY A 32 -17.36 -12.78 0.21
N LEU A 33 -17.21 -11.55 0.71
CA LEU A 33 -17.90 -10.38 0.16
C LEU A 33 -17.40 -10.01 -1.25
N ALA A 34 -16.11 -10.15 -1.54
CA ALA A 34 -15.58 -9.90 -2.88
C ALA A 34 -16.20 -10.83 -3.93
N TRP A 35 -16.27 -12.14 -3.62
CA TRP A 35 -16.95 -13.11 -4.46
C TRP A 35 -18.45 -12.84 -4.56
N LEU A 36 -19.10 -12.45 -3.46
CA LEU A 36 -20.52 -12.14 -3.45
C LEU A 36 -20.85 -10.91 -4.32
N VAL A 37 -20.06 -9.84 -4.20
CA VAL A 37 -20.21 -8.62 -5.02
C VAL A 37 -19.94 -8.91 -6.49
N SER A 38 -18.96 -9.78 -6.77
CA SER A 38 -18.60 -10.15 -8.15
C SER A 38 -19.54 -11.20 -8.74
N LEU A 39 -20.38 -11.86 -7.93
CA LEU A 39 -21.24 -12.97 -8.34
C LEU A 39 -22.11 -12.65 -9.57
N PRO A 40 -22.71 -11.46 -9.72
CA PRO A 40 -23.47 -11.13 -10.92
C PRO A 40 -22.66 -11.29 -12.21
N LEU A 41 -21.36 -10.93 -12.21
CA LEU A 41 -20.49 -11.09 -13.39
C LEU A 41 -20.40 -12.55 -13.83
N TRP A 42 -20.33 -13.47 -12.87
CA TRP A 42 -20.24 -14.91 -13.12
C TRP A 42 -21.57 -15.50 -13.56
N LEU A 43 -22.69 -14.96 -13.07
CA LEU A 43 -24.03 -15.44 -13.40
C LEU A 43 -24.56 -14.90 -14.74
N THR A 44 -24.02 -13.78 -15.24
CA THR A 44 -24.46 -13.16 -16.51
C THR A 44 -23.66 -13.64 -17.73
N GLY A 45 -22.96 -14.77 -17.65
CA GLY A 45 -22.16 -15.33 -18.75
C GLY A 45 -20.65 -15.14 -18.61
N GLY A 46 -20.17 -14.60 -17.49
CA GLY A 46 -18.74 -14.52 -17.19
C GLY A 46 -17.98 -13.65 -18.20
N ALA A 47 -16.85 -14.17 -18.68
CA ALA A 47 -15.95 -13.46 -19.59
C ALA A 47 -16.57 -13.17 -20.97
N ASP A 48 -17.55 -13.97 -21.39
CA ASP A 48 -18.21 -13.83 -22.71
C ASP A 48 -19.46 -12.92 -22.65
N SER A 49 -19.78 -12.38 -21.47
CA SER A 49 -20.98 -11.56 -21.28
C SER A 49 -20.82 -10.18 -21.94
N PRO A 50 -21.79 -9.72 -22.75
CA PRO A 50 -21.79 -8.33 -23.25
C PRO A 50 -21.95 -7.31 -22.11
N LEU A 51 -22.48 -7.74 -20.95
CA LEU A 51 -22.62 -6.89 -19.76
C LEU A 51 -21.31 -6.73 -18.98
N LEU A 52 -20.27 -7.48 -19.31
CA LEU A 52 -19.01 -7.47 -18.55
C LEU A 52 -18.38 -6.08 -18.54
N ALA A 53 -18.32 -5.40 -19.68
CA ALA A 53 -17.74 -4.05 -19.81
C ALA A 53 -18.45 -3.02 -18.90
N LEU A 54 -19.76 -3.17 -18.69
CA LEU A 54 -20.56 -2.29 -17.85
C LEU A 54 -20.46 -2.66 -16.36
N LEU A 55 -20.63 -3.94 -16.04
CA LEU A 55 -20.73 -4.40 -14.66
C LEU A 55 -19.38 -4.48 -13.96
N LEU A 56 -18.31 -4.81 -14.68
CA LEU A 56 -16.98 -4.99 -14.10
C LEU A 56 -16.45 -3.73 -13.38
N PRO A 57 -16.45 -2.51 -13.97
CA PRO A 57 -15.97 -1.32 -13.27
C PRO A 57 -16.86 -0.96 -12.07
N LEU A 58 -18.19 -1.15 -12.20
CA LEU A 58 -19.14 -0.85 -11.12
C LEU A 58 -18.94 -1.80 -9.93
N LEU A 59 -18.97 -3.11 -10.18
CA LEU A 59 -18.83 -4.13 -9.14
C LEU A 59 -17.40 -4.17 -8.59
N GLY A 60 -16.39 -3.90 -9.41
CA GLY A 60 -15.01 -3.70 -8.97
C GLY A 60 -14.88 -2.56 -7.97
N SER A 61 -15.51 -1.40 -8.25
CA SER A 61 -15.50 -0.25 -7.34
C SER A 61 -16.20 -0.56 -6.00
N VAL A 62 -17.30 -1.33 -6.03
CA VAL A 62 -17.99 -1.77 -4.81
C VAL A 62 -17.13 -2.78 -4.04
N MET A 63 -16.48 -3.70 -4.75
CA MET A 63 -15.61 -4.72 -4.17
C MET A 63 -14.49 -4.09 -3.34
N MET A 64 -13.93 -2.94 -3.73
CA MET A 64 -12.90 -2.21 -2.99
C MET A 64 -13.27 -1.87 -1.52
N PHE A 65 -14.56 -1.85 -1.16
CA PHE A 65 -14.99 -1.64 0.23
C PHE A 65 -15.04 -2.91 1.09
N THR A 66 -14.93 -4.09 0.49
CA THR A 66 -15.00 -5.37 1.22
C THR A 66 -13.94 -5.53 2.32
N PRO A 67 -12.68 -5.05 2.17
CA PRO A 67 -11.68 -5.12 3.24
C PRO A 67 -12.00 -4.17 4.40
N ALA A 68 -12.60 -2.99 4.12
CA ALA A 68 -13.07 -2.08 5.17
C ALA A 68 -14.21 -2.72 5.98
N ILE A 69 -15.17 -3.37 5.32
CA ILE A 69 -16.25 -4.10 6.01
C ILE A 69 -15.67 -5.23 6.87
N ALA A 70 -14.73 -6.02 6.34
CA ALA A 70 -14.05 -7.07 7.09
C ALA A 70 -13.34 -6.52 8.34
N THR A 71 -12.71 -5.36 8.23
CA THR A 71 -12.09 -4.66 9.36
C THR A 71 -13.12 -4.33 10.44
N LEU A 72 -14.27 -3.75 10.05
CA LEU A 72 -15.35 -3.44 10.98
C LEU A 72 -15.85 -4.70 11.70
N VAL A 73 -16.11 -5.78 10.96
CA VAL A 73 -16.55 -7.07 11.52
C VAL A 73 -15.56 -7.58 12.56
N VAL A 74 -14.26 -7.57 12.25
CA VAL A 74 -13.23 -8.00 13.19
C VAL A 74 -13.16 -7.11 14.42
N MET A 75 -13.25 -5.79 14.25
CA MET A 75 -13.23 -4.84 15.38
C MET A 75 -14.43 -5.02 16.31
N PHE A 76 -15.60 -5.37 15.78
CA PHE A 76 -16.78 -5.70 16.56
C PHE A 76 -16.64 -7.07 17.25
N ALA A 77 -16.18 -8.09 16.53
CA ALA A 77 -15.97 -9.43 17.07
C ALA A 77 -14.92 -9.47 18.18
N MET A 78 -13.83 -8.70 18.04
CA MET A 78 -12.73 -8.60 19.01
C MET A 78 -13.00 -7.59 20.14
N LYS A 79 -14.19 -6.96 20.19
CA LYS A 79 -14.59 -5.94 21.17
C LYS A 79 -13.55 -4.82 21.35
N THR A 80 -12.93 -4.37 20.27
CA THR A 80 -11.85 -3.38 20.33
C THR A 80 -12.37 -2.03 20.87
N PRO A 81 -11.75 -1.45 21.92
CA PRO A 81 -12.18 -0.19 22.53
C PRO A 81 -12.25 0.95 21.51
N ARG A 82 -13.32 1.77 21.57
CA ARG A 82 -13.58 2.86 20.61
C ARG A 82 -12.44 3.89 20.52
N SER A 83 -11.75 4.13 21.63
CA SER A 83 -10.62 5.07 21.74
C SER A 83 -9.36 4.65 20.99
N GLU A 84 -9.20 3.35 20.72
CA GLU A 84 -7.99 2.80 20.09
C GLU A 84 -8.15 2.56 18.59
N ARG A 85 -9.39 2.60 18.08
CA ARG A 85 -9.74 2.27 16.69
C ARG A 85 -8.97 3.11 15.66
N LEU A 86 -8.98 4.43 15.81
CA LEU A 86 -8.31 5.34 14.88
C LEU A 86 -6.78 5.29 15.00
N ARG A 87 -6.27 4.88 16.16
CA ARG A 87 -4.83 4.70 16.41
C ARG A 87 -4.34 3.36 15.85
N LEU A 88 -5.13 2.31 15.97
CA LEU A 88 -4.88 0.97 15.41
C LEU A 88 -4.85 1.00 13.87
N LEU A 89 -5.77 1.77 13.26
CA LEU A 89 -5.81 1.94 11.80
C LEU A 89 -4.69 2.85 11.25
N GLY A 90 -3.80 3.38 12.11
CA GLY A 90 -2.71 4.27 11.70
C GLY A 90 -3.18 5.63 11.17
N MET A 91 -4.46 5.98 11.35
CA MET A 91 -5.05 7.25 10.91
C MET A 91 -4.64 8.44 11.78
N TRP A 92 -3.99 8.20 12.93
CA TRP A 92 -3.55 9.27 13.83
C TRP A 92 -2.32 8.93 14.68
N PRO A 93 -1.32 9.83 14.84
CA PRO A 93 -1.16 11.14 14.18
C PRO A 93 -0.28 11.08 12.91
N LEU A 94 -0.74 11.75 11.84
CA LEU A 94 0.00 11.98 10.60
C LEU A 94 1.08 13.06 10.81
N ARG A 95 2.19 12.71 11.47
CA ARG A 95 3.32 13.64 11.65
C ARG A 95 4.61 13.07 11.06
N PRO A 96 5.36 13.88 10.27
CA PRO A 96 5.15 15.31 9.95
C PRO A 96 4.25 15.55 8.73
N ALA A 97 3.28 16.48 8.85
CA ALA A 97 2.27 16.77 7.82
C ALA A 97 2.86 17.23 6.47
N LYS A 98 3.93 18.04 6.48
CA LYS A 98 4.63 18.48 5.26
C LYS A 98 5.13 17.30 4.42
N ARG A 99 5.57 16.22 5.06
CA ARG A 99 6.06 15.02 4.40
C ARG A 99 4.90 14.24 3.78
N VAL A 100 3.80 14.11 4.52
CA VAL A 100 2.57 13.47 4.02
C VAL A 100 2.05 14.21 2.77
N VAL A 101 2.01 15.54 2.81
CA VAL A 101 1.61 16.36 1.65
C VAL A 101 2.52 16.13 0.45
N TRP A 102 3.84 16.13 0.63
CA TRP A 102 4.77 15.85 -0.50
C TRP A 102 4.64 14.43 -1.03
N PHE A 103 4.38 13.43 -0.18
CA PHE A 103 4.09 12.07 -0.66
C PHE A 103 2.79 12.03 -1.46
N ILE A 104 1.73 12.71 -1.02
CA ILE A 104 0.46 12.79 -1.76
C ILE A 104 0.68 13.44 -3.13
N VAL A 105 1.40 14.57 -3.18
CA VAL A 105 1.73 15.27 -4.43
C VAL A 105 2.58 14.36 -5.34
N ALA A 106 3.62 13.73 -4.80
CA ALA A 106 4.45 12.81 -5.57
C ALA A 106 3.64 11.62 -6.11
N PHE A 107 2.72 11.07 -5.32
CA PHE A 107 1.85 9.96 -5.76
C PHE A 107 0.84 10.37 -6.83
N TRP A 108 0.47 11.65 -6.87
CA TRP A 108 -0.42 12.21 -7.89
C TRP A 108 0.28 12.37 -9.24
N PHE A 109 1.54 12.82 -9.24
CA PHE A 109 2.27 13.11 -10.48
C PHE A 109 3.17 11.96 -10.94
N ALA A 110 3.70 11.14 -10.04
CA ALA A 110 4.65 10.08 -10.39
C ALA A 110 4.05 9.03 -11.34
N PRO A 111 2.83 8.49 -11.15
CA PRO A 111 2.28 7.52 -12.07
C PRO A 111 2.01 8.10 -13.48
N PRO A 112 1.36 9.26 -13.66
CA PRO A 112 1.22 9.88 -14.98
C PRO A 112 2.55 10.18 -15.66
N LEU A 113 3.54 10.67 -14.91
CA LEU A 113 4.88 10.94 -15.45
C LEU A 113 5.62 9.66 -15.85
N LEU A 114 5.47 8.59 -15.06
CA LEU A 114 6.04 7.30 -15.38
C LEU A 114 5.40 6.71 -16.65
N VAL A 115 4.07 6.79 -16.78
CA VAL A 115 3.37 6.36 -18.00
C VAL A 115 3.84 7.19 -19.20
N ALA A 116 3.90 8.51 -19.08
CA ALA A 116 4.39 9.39 -20.14
C ALA A 116 5.83 9.05 -20.53
N LEU A 117 6.70 8.75 -19.56
CA LEU A 117 8.09 8.35 -19.81
C LEU A 117 8.15 7.00 -20.54
N VAL A 118 7.40 5.99 -20.10
CA VAL A 118 7.36 4.67 -20.74
C VAL A 118 6.87 4.78 -22.18
N VAL A 119 5.83 5.57 -22.42
CA VAL A 119 5.30 5.83 -23.77
C VAL A 119 6.34 6.55 -24.63
N ALA A 120 6.99 7.59 -24.10
CA ALA A 120 8.01 8.35 -24.82
C ALA A 120 9.23 7.48 -25.19
N VAL A 121 9.70 6.64 -24.27
CA VAL A 121 10.79 5.69 -24.52
C VAL A 121 10.36 4.64 -25.55
N SER A 122 9.16 4.08 -25.42
CA SER A 122 8.66 3.08 -26.38
C SER A 122 8.51 3.65 -27.79
N ALA A 123 8.05 4.89 -27.91
CA ALA A 123 7.99 5.61 -29.17
C ALA A 123 9.39 5.92 -29.73
N GLY A 124 10.33 6.35 -28.87
CA GLY A 124 11.72 6.60 -29.26
C GLY A 124 12.45 5.34 -29.72
N LEU A 125 12.09 4.17 -29.18
CA LEU A 125 12.58 2.86 -29.62
C LEU A 125 11.83 2.30 -30.83
N GLY A 126 10.81 2.99 -31.34
CA GLY A 126 9.98 2.54 -32.46
C GLY A 126 9.05 1.37 -32.14
N LEU A 127 8.87 1.03 -30.86
CA LEU A 127 7.96 -0.05 -30.41
C LEU A 127 6.48 0.37 -30.49
N VAL A 128 6.21 1.68 -30.45
CA VAL A 128 4.87 2.26 -30.52
C VAL A 128 4.89 3.45 -31.48
N GLN A 129 3.90 3.54 -32.37
CA GLN A 129 3.68 4.71 -33.20
C GLN A 129 2.68 5.66 -32.52
N LEU A 130 3.10 6.91 -32.32
CA LEU A 130 2.25 7.94 -31.70
C LEU A 130 1.59 8.80 -32.77
N ASP A 131 0.28 8.66 -32.88
CA ASP A 131 -0.56 9.56 -33.65
C ASP A 131 -1.22 10.58 -32.72
N LEU A 132 -0.58 11.74 -32.59
CA LEU A 132 -1.05 12.84 -31.75
C LEU A 132 -1.93 13.84 -32.49
N VAL A 133 -2.24 13.59 -33.77
CA VAL A 133 -3.03 14.48 -34.62
C VAL A 133 -4.44 13.93 -34.81
N ALA A 134 -4.54 12.68 -35.27
CA ALA A 134 -5.83 12.03 -35.48
C ALA A 134 -6.24 11.16 -34.30
N PHE A 135 -5.34 10.90 -33.34
CA PHE A 135 -5.59 10.07 -32.16
C PHE A 135 -6.18 8.69 -32.51
N SER A 136 -5.68 8.06 -33.57
CA SER A 136 -6.18 6.76 -34.07
C SER A 136 -6.28 5.67 -33.00
N GLY A 137 -5.33 5.60 -32.06
CA GLY A 137 -5.40 4.65 -30.95
C GLY A 137 -6.58 4.91 -29.99
N PHE A 138 -6.91 6.18 -29.75
CA PHE A 138 -8.10 6.54 -28.97
C PHE A 138 -9.38 6.28 -29.76
N GLN A 139 -9.39 6.52 -31.07
CA GLN A 139 -10.50 6.16 -31.95
C GLN A 139 -10.80 4.65 -31.88
N THR A 140 -9.78 3.79 -31.95
CA THR A 140 -9.97 2.33 -31.83
C THR A 140 -10.59 1.94 -30.49
N LEU A 141 -10.19 2.58 -29.39
CA LEU A 141 -10.79 2.34 -28.07
C LEU A 141 -12.25 2.81 -28.02
N LEU A 142 -12.56 3.96 -28.61
CA LEU A 142 -13.91 4.48 -28.69
C LEU A 142 -14.81 3.55 -29.53
N ASP A 143 -14.34 3.10 -30.69
CA ASP A 143 -15.08 2.18 -31.56
C ASP A 143 -15.38 0.86 -30.85
N ALA A 144 -14.43 0.33 -30.07
CA ALA A 144 -14.63 -0.87 -29.26
C ALA A 144 -15.69 -0.65 -28.17
N GLN A 145 -15.65 0.47 -27.45
CA GLN A 145 -16.65 0.81 -26.42
C GLN A 145 -18.06 0.97 -27.02
N MET A 146 -18.16 1.55 -28.22
CA MET A 146 -19.43 1.71 -28.92
C MET A 146 -19.98 0.37 -29.39
N ALA A 147 -19.12 -0.53 -29.88
CA ALA A 147 -19.51 -1.89 -30.25
C ALA A 147 -20.04 -2.67 -29.03
N ASP A 148 -19.37 -2.57 -27.88
CA ASP A 148 -19.82 -3.19 -26.62
C ASP A 148 -21.18 -2.62 -26.18
N LEU A 149 -21.36 -1.29 -26.27
CA LEU A 149 -22.61 -0.65 -25.89
C LEU A 149 -23.76 -1.05 -26.83
N SER A 150 -23.53 -1.10 -28.13
CA SER A 150 -24.49 -1.61 -29.12
C SER A 150 -24.86 -3.07 -28.87
N ALA A 151 -23.92 -3.90 -28.43
CA ALA A 151 -24.20 -5.30 -28.08
C ALA A 151 -25.14 -5.42 -26.86
N VAL A 152 -25.11 -4.44 -25.96
CA VAL A 152 -26.00 -4.39 -24.78
C VAL A 152 -27.36 -3.80 -25.11
N THR A 153 -27.41 -2.70 -25.88
CA THR A 153 -28.68 -2.00 -26.19
C THR A 153 -29.45 -2.63 -27.34
N GLY A 154 -28.77 -3.39 -28.21
CA GLY A 154 -29.34 -3.88 -29.46
C GLY A 154 -29.50 -2.79 -30.54
N ASP A 155 -29.05 -1.57 -30.25
CA ASP A 155 -29.15 -0.43 -31.17
C ASP A 155 -27.86 -0.25 -31.98
N THR A 156 -28.04 -0.05 -33.29
CA THR A 156 -26.92 0.20 -34.23
C THR A 156 -26.39 1.63 -34.17
N ASP A 157 -27.13 2.54 -33.52
CA ASP A 157 -26.70 3.89 -33.20
C ASP A 157 -26.85 4.16 -31.68
N PRO A 158 -25.83 3.79 -30.88
CA PRO A 158 -25.89 4.01 -29.43
C PRO A 158 -25.69 5.49 -29.05
N THR A 159 -25.53 6.40 -30.02
CA THR A 159 -25.43 7.86 -29.77
C THR A 159 -26.80 8.51 -29.54
N LEU A 160 -27.90 7.76 -29.70
CA LEU A 160 -29.27 8.29 -29.62
C LEU A 160 -29.51 9.46 -30.59
N GLY A 161 -28.78 9.49 -31.72
CA GLY A 161 -28.83 10.55 -32.72
C GLY A 161 -28.07 11.83 -32.35
N PHE A 162 -27.29 11.83 -31.26
CA PHE A 162 -26.45 12.98 -30.90
C PHE A 162 -25.06 12.87 -31.54
N PRO A 163 -24.60 13.86 -32.31
CA PRO A 163 -23.28 13.81 -32.93
C PRO A 163 -22.20 13.78 -31.84
N LEU A 164 -21.30 12.80 -31.94
CA LEU A 164 -20.14 12.72 -31.06
C LEU A 164 -19.27 13.97 -31.24
N PRO A 165 -18.84 14.62 -30.14
CA PRO A 165 -17.84 15.68 -30.20
C PRO A 165 -16.57 15.24 -30.95
N GLY A 166 -15.85 16.18 -31.55
CA GLY A 166 -14.61 15.86 -32.25
C GLY A 166 -13.58 15.16 -31.34
N ILE A 167 -12.85 14.19 -31.89
CA ILE A 167 -11.94 13.31 -31.15
C ILE A 167 -10.93 14.09 -30.28
N GLY A 168 -10.39 15.20 -30.80
CA GLY A 168 -9.45 16.05 -30.06
C GLY A 168 -10.07 16.71 -28.82
N PHE A 169 -11.36 17.07 -28.88
CA PHE A 169 -12.07 17.60 -27.72
C PHE A 169 -12.28 16.50 -26.67
N MET A 170 -12.67 15.29 -27.08
CA MET A 170 -12.82 14.15 -26.18
C MET A 170 -11.50 13.81 -25.46
N VAL A 171 -10.39 13.76 -26.20
CA VAL A 171 -9.06 13.54 -25.63
C VAL A 171 -8.71 14.64 -24.63
N ALA A 172 -8.96 15.91 -24.96
CA ALA A 172 -8.71 17.01 -24.04
C ALA A 172 -9.53 16.88 -22.74
N VAL A 173 -10.82 16.57 -22.85
CA VAL A 173 -11.68 16.32 -21.68
C VAL A 173 -11.18 15.13 -20.86
N GLN A 174 -10.76 14.04 -21.51
CA GLN A 174 -10.25 12.85 -20.83
C GLN A 174 -8.97 13.14 -20.03
N LEU A 175 -8.05 13.93 -20.61
CA LEU A 175 -6.83 14.37 -19.92
C LEU A 175 -7.15 15.28 -18.73
N LEU A 176 -8.09 16.21 -18.90
CA LEU A 176 -8.57 17.09 -17.83
C LEU A 176 -9.34 16.33 -16.74
N ALA A 177 -9.94 15.18 -17.08
CA ALA A 177 -10.64 14.33 -16.16
C ALA A 177 -9.72 13.46 -15.31
N ILE A 178 -8.44 13.27 -15.67
CA ILE A 178 -7.49 12.43 -14.91
C ILE A 178 -7.40 12.85 -13.42
N PRO A 179 -7.18 14.15 -13.08
CA PRO A 179 -7.23 14.63 -11.69
C PRO A 179 -8.53 14.28 -10.95
N VAL A 180 -9.66 14.49 -11.61
CA VAL A 180 -10.99 14.25 -11.02
C VAL A 180 -11.20 12.76 -10.79
N GLY A 181 -10.84 11.94 -11.77
CA GLY A 181 -10.87 10.48 -11.67
C GLY A 181 -9.95 9.96 -10.57
N ALA A 182 -8.75 10.53 -10.40
CA ALA A 182 -7.85 10.18 -9.31
C ALA A 182 -8.45 10.50 -7.93
N LEU A 183 -9.13 11.66 -7.80
CA LEU A 183 -9.82 12.03 -6.57
C LEU A 183 -10.99 11.08 -6.28
N ILE A 184 -11.82 10.75 -7.27
CA ILE A 184 -12.93 9.80 -7.11
C ILE A 184 -12.38 8.41 -6.73
N ASN A 185 -11.36 7.91 -7.43
CA ASN A 185 -10.70 6.65 -7.12
C ASN A 185 -10.09 6.62 -5.72
N SER A 186 -9.65 7.75 -5.19
CA SER A 186 -9.10 7.81 -3.83
C SER A 186 -10.12 7.42 -2.76
N ILE A 187 -11.42 7.63 -2.99
CA ILE A 187 -12.50 7.23 -2.08
C ILE A 187 -12.63 5.70 -2.05
N PHE A 188 -12.58 5.06 -3.22
CA PHE A 188 -12.64 3.61 -3.32
C PHE A 188 -11.37 2.96 -2.76
N ALA A 189 -10.20 3.52 -3.13
CA ALA A 189 -8.90 3.09 -2.61
C ALA A 189 -8.79 3.24 -1.09
N PHE A 190 -9.49 4.21 -0.49
CA PHE A 190 -9.55 4.36 0.96
C PHE A 190 -10.19 3.14 1.64
N GLY A 191 -11.22 2.53 1.04
CA GLY A 191 -11.82 1.30 1.55
C GLY A 191 -10.84 0.14 1.61
N GLU A 192 -10.05 -0.02 0.55
CA GLU A 192 -8.97 -1.00 0.50
C GLU A 192 -7.86 -0.69 1.52
N GLU A 193 -7.45 0.57 1.60
CA GLU A 193 -6.34 0.98 2.45
C GLU A 193 -6.62 0.74 3.94
N ILE A 194 -7.86 0.99 4.40
CA ILE A 194 -8.29 0.69 5.77
C ILE A 194 -8.07 -0.79 6.11
N GLY A 195 -8.49 -1.69 5.22
CA GLY A 195 -8.40 -3.12 5.50
C GLY A 195 -6.98 -3.66 5.38
N TRP A 196 -6.34 -3.41 4.25
CA TRP A 196 -5.05 -4.01 3.93
C TRP A 196 -3.92 -3.41 4.79
N ARG A 197 -3.72 -2.10 4.72
CA ARG A 197 -2.60 -1.42 5.39
C ARG A 197 -3.00 -0.89 6.77
N GLY A 198 -4.26 -0.55 6.97
CA GLY A 198 -4.79 -0.07 8.24
C GLY A 198 -4.94 -1.17 9.28
N TRP A 199 -5.35 -2.38 8.90
CA TRP A 199 -5.60 -3.47 9.86
C TRP A 199 -4.73 -4.72 9.63
N LEU A 200 -4.76 -5.31 8.43
CA LEU A 200 -4.13 -6.61 8.17
C LEU A 200 -2.60 -6.54 8.29
N LEU A 201 -1.96 -5.54 7.67
CA LEU A 201 -0.52 -5.39 7.74
C LEU A 201 -0.02 -5.24 9.19
N PRO A 202 -0.56 -4.34 10.04
CA PRO A 202 -0.24 -4.28 11.47
C PRO A 202 -0.46 -5.60 12.21
N ALA A 203 -1.53 -6.34 11.92
CA ALA A 203 -1.80 -7.65 12.53
C ALA A 203 -0.74 -8.70 12.18
N LEU A 204 -0.14 -8.63 10.99
CA LEU A 204 0.92 -9.53 10.52
C LEU A 204 2.33 -9.10 10.93
N ARG A 205 2.53 -7.85 11.36
CA ARG A 205 3.85 -7.31 11.80
C ARG A 205 4.61 -8.17 12.82
N PRO A 206 3.97 -8.92 13.74
CA PRO A 206 4.68 -9.80 14.66
C PRO A 206 5.52 -10.89 13.98
N LEU A 207 5.26 -11.20 12.71
CA LEU A 207 6.07 -12.14 11.91
C LEU A 207 7.40 -11.55 11.44
N GLY A 208 7.66 -10.27 11.69
CA GLY A 208 8.77 -9.53 11.12
C GLY A 208 8.39 -8.84 9.81
N LEU A 209 9.29 -7.99 9.31
CA LEU A 209 9.02 -7.13 8.15
C LEU A 209 8.74 -7.91 6.87
N TRP A 210 9.69 -8.75 6.45
CA TRP A 210 9.62 -9.44 5.18
C TRP A 210 8.44 -10.43 5.11
N PRO A 211 8.25 -11.33 6.11
CA PRO A 211 7.11 -12.23 6.10
C PRO A 211 5.77 -11.47 6.11
N ALA A 212 5.66 -10.38 6.87
CA ALA A 212 4.44 -9.58 6.90
C ALA A 212 4.14 -8.94 5.54
N LEU A 213 5.13 -8.38 4.85
CA LEU A 213 4.95 -7.74 3.54
C LEU A 213 4.60 -8.75 2.44
N VAL A 214 5.29 -9.89 2.41
CA VAL A 214 5.04 -10.94 1.41
C VAL A 214 3.67 -11.56 1.63
N LEU A 215 3.32 -11.92 2.87
CA LEU A 215 2.02 -12.51 3.18
C LEU A 215 0.88 -11.53 2.94
N HIS A 216 1.04 -10.26 3.33
CA HIS A 216 0.08 -9.21 3.02
C HIS A 216 -0.12 -9.06 1.51
N GLY A 217 0.97 -8.95 0.73
CA GLY A 217 0.91 -8.81 -0.72
C GLY A 217 0.27 -10.03 -1.39
N ALA A 218 0.54 -11.24 -0.89
CA ALA A 218 -0.08 -12.46 -1.37
C ALA A 218 -1.60 -12.49 -1.12
N ILE A 219 -2.04 -12.17 0.10
CA ILE A 219 -3.46 -12.11 0.45
C ILE A 219 -4.17 -11.04 -0.39
N TRP A 220 -3.57 -9.85 -0.54
CA TRP A 220 -4.13 -8.78 -1.35
C TRP A 220 -4.25 -9.18 -2.83
N GLY A 221 -3.22 -9.83 -3.38
CA GLY A 221 -3.26 -10.34 -4.75
C GLY A 221 -4.32 -11.40 -4.99
N LEU A 222 -4.41 -12.38 -4.09
CA LEU A 222 -5.43 -13.44 -4.16
C LEU A 222 -6.86 -12.91 -4.02
N TRP A 223 -7.06 -11.81 -3.29
CA TRP A 223 -8.38 -11.19 -3.16
C TRP A 223 -8.96 -10.71 -4.50
N HIS A 224 -8.12 -10.36 -5.47
CA HIS A 224 -8.55 -9.93 -6.81
C HIS A 224 -9.08 -11.07 -7.70
N SER A 225 -8.94 -12.33 -7.27
CA SER A 225 -9.30 -13.52 -8.07
C SER A 225 -10.67 -13.48 -8.75
N PRO A 226 -11.77 -13.00 -8.12
CA PRO A 226 -13.10 -13.00 -8.74
C PRO A 226 -13.17 -12.21 -10.05
N LEU A 227 -12.34 -11.17 -10.20
CA LEU A 227 -12.29 -10.33 -11.42
C LEU A 227 -11.20 -10.81 -12.37
N ILE A 228 -10.05 -11.22 -11.84
CA ILE A 228 -8.90 -11.65 -12.65
C ILE A 228 -9.20 -12.92 -13.45
N LEU A 229 -9.96 -13.86 -12.87
CA LEU A 229 -10.38 -15.06 -13.59
C LEU A 229 -11.40 -14.78 -14.71
N LEU A 230 -11.93 -13.57 -14.81
CA LEU A 230 -12.73 -13.08 -15.94
C LEU A 230 -11.87 -12.38 -17.00
N GLY A 231 -10.54 -12.47 -16.91
CA GLY A 231 -9.61 -11.87 -17.87
C GLY A 231 -9.21 -10.43 -17.55
N TYR A 232 -9.67 -9.88 -16.42
CA TYR A 232 -9.33 -8.52 -16.01
C TYR A 232 -7.80 -8.34 -15.88
N ASN A 233 -7.29 -7.20 -16.37
CA ASN A 233 -5.87 -6.80 -16.46
C ASN A 233 -4.93 -7.64 -17.34
N PHE A 234 -5.11 -8.96 -17.40
CA PHE A 234 -4.12 -9.86 -18.01
C PHE A 234 -4.64 -10.68 -19.20
N GLY A 235 -5.95 -10.71 -19.43
CA GLY A 235 -6.57 -11.50 -20.51
C GLY A 235 -6.52 -13.02 -20.29
N TYR A 236 -6.08 -13.49 -19.12
CA TYR A 236 -6.06 -14.91 -18.75
C TYR A 236 -7.30 -15.28 -17.93
N LEU A 237 -8.00 -16.36 -18.32
CA LEU A 237 -9.15 -16.92 -17.60
C LEU A 237 -8.76 -18.04 -16.62
N ASP A 238 -7.47 -18.18 -16.32
CA ASP A 238 -6.94 -19.27 -15.50
C ASP A 238 -6.05 -18.74 -14.35
N TRP A 239 -5.48 -19.67 -13.59
CA TRP A 239 -4.64 -19.38 -12.43
C TRP A 239 -3.43 -18.48 -12.75
N ARG A 240 -2.99 -18.39 -14.01
CA ARG A 240 -1.83 -17.59 -14.41
C ARG A 240 -2.11 -16.10 -14.20
N GLY A 241 -3.32 -15.65 -14.53
CA GLY A 241 -3.75 -14.28 -14.26
C GLY A 241 -3.67 -13.96 -12.76
N VAL A 242 -4.17 -14.88 -11.91
CA VAL A 242 -4.13 -14.74 -10.46
C VAL A 242 -2.69 -14.74 -9.94
N ALA A 243 -1.82 -15.58 -10.48
CA ALA A 243 -0.40 -15.62 -10.11
C ALA A 243 0.33 -14.32 -10.48
N LEU A 244 0.07 -13.77 -11.67
CA LEU A 244 0.62 -12.49 -12.12
C LEU A 244 0.15 -11.34 -11.23
N MET A 245 -1.16 -11.28 -10.93
CA MET A 245 -1.70 -10.31 -9.99
C MET A 245 -1.03 -10.42 -8.62
N THR A 246 -0.92 -11.65 -8.11
CA THR A 246 -0.32 -11.91 -6.79
C THR A 246 1.15 -11.50 -6.74
N GLY A 247 1.93 -11.83 -7.77
CA GLY A 247 3.31 -11.36 -7.90
C GLY A 247 3.40 -9.83 -7.93
N GLY A 248 2.54 -9.18 -8.70
CA GLY A 248 2.44 -7.72 -8.76
C GLY A 248 2.12 -7.11 -7.39
N CYS A 249 1.11 -7.61 -6.69
CA CYS A 249 0.73 -7.15 -5.35
C CYS A 249 1.83 -7.36 -4.30
N ILE A 250 2.62 -8.43 -4.41
CA ILE A 250 3.80 -8.63 -3.54
C ILE A 250 4.86 -7.57 -3.83
N VAL A 251 5.19 -7.32 -5.10
CA VAL A 251 6.18 -6.29 -5.49
C VAL A 251 5.74 -4.91 -5.01
N TRP A 252 4.49 -4.53 -5.29
CA TRP A 252 3.92 -3.26 -4.82
C TRP A 252 3.84 -3.18 -3.30
N GLY A 253 3.45 -4.26 -2.63
CA GLY A 253 3.43 -4.36 -1.17
C GLY A 253 4.81 -4.15 -0.55
N VAL A 254 5.86 -4.70 -1.17
CA VAL A 254 7.25 -4.50 -0.74
C VAL A 254 7.71 -3.06 -0.99
N LEU A 255 7.38 -2.46 -2.14
CA LEU A 255 7.72 -1.06 -2.44
C LEU A 255 7.10 -0.08 -1.43
N PHE A 256 5.82 -0.27 -1.09
CA PHE A 256 5.14 0.52 -0.06
C PHE A 256 5.65 0.22 1.36
N GLY A 257 6.01 -1.03 1.64
CA GLY A 257 6.64 -1.42 2.89
C GLY A 257 8.02 -0.77 3.09
N TRP A 258 8.80 -0.67 2.00
CA TRP A 258 10.16 -0.13 2.01
C TRP A 258 10.20 1.40 2.10
N SER A 259 9.27 2.11 1.46
CA SER A 259 9.16 3.57 1.58
C SER A 259 8.86 4.01 3.03
N ARG A 260 8.14 3.17 3.79
CA ARG A 260 7.89 3.37 5.23
C ARG A 260 9.16 3.25 6.07
N LEU A 261 10.09 2.36 5.70
CA LEU A 261 11.37 2.17 6.40
C LEU A 261 12.32 3.36 6.25
N ARG A 262 12.38 3.95 5.04
CA ARG A 262 13.21 5.15 4.80
C ARG A 262 12.67 6.38 5.53
N ASN A 263 11.36 6.47 5.73
CA ASN A 263 10.74 7.59 6.44
C ASN A 263 10.87 7.51 7.97
N ASP A 264 11.12 6.33 8.53
CA ASP A 264 11.30 6.08 9.97
C ASP A 264 12.77 6.17 10.45
N ALA A 265 13.72 6.45 9.55
CA ALA A 265 15.15 6.59 9.84
C ALA A 265 15.47 7.87 10.63
N HIS A 266 15.08 7.89 11.90
CA HIS A 266 15.75 8.68 12.93
C HIS A 266 16.90 7.82 13.50
N PRO A 267 18.13 8.34 13.68
CA PRO A 267 19.31 7.52 14.02
C PRO A 267 19.15 6.67 15.30
N LEU A 268 18.32 7.11 16.25
CA LEU A 268 18.00 6.35 17.47
C LEU A 268 17.10 5.12 17.25
N ARG A 269 16.47 4.95 16.08
CA ARG A 269 15.55 3.84 15.78
C ARG A 269 16.18 2.71 14.97
N CYS A 270 17.38 2.91 14.40
CA CYS A 270 18.15 1.86 13.72
C CYS A 270 18.55 0.72 14.68
N LYS A 271 18.77 1.02 15.97
CA LYS A 271 19.11 0.00 16.98
C LYS A 271 17.96 -0.99 17.26
N LEU A 272 16.71 -0.61 16.97
CA LEU A 272 15.53 -1.45 17.24
C LEU A 272 15.21 -2.46 16.12
N TRP A 273 16.09 -2.57 15.12
CA TRP A 273 15.81 -3.26 13.85
C TRP A 273 16.88 -4.26 13.42
N LEU A 274 17.96 -4.42 14.19
CA LEU A 274 18.86 -5.55 14.01
C LEU A 274 18.25 -6.78 14.70
N PRO A 275 18.35 -7.99 14.10
CA PRO A 275 18.02 -9.21 14.84
C PRO A 275 18.90 -9.27 16.10
N PRO A 276 18.43 -9.86 17.22
CA PRO A 276 19.13 -9.82 18.51
C PRO A 276 20.62 -10.21 18.40
N LYS A 277 20.91 -11.20 17.56
CA LYS A 277 22.26 -11.72 17.31
C LYS A 277 23.25 -10.73 16.69
N LEU A 278 22.78 -9.66 16.04
CA LEU A 278 23.63 -8.62 15.46
C LEU A 278 23.73 -7.37 16.33
N ALA A 279 22.86 -7.23 17.34
CA ALA A 279 22.96 -6.13 18.31
C ALA A 279 24.06 -6.38 19.34
N GLU A 280 24.23 -7.63 19.78
CA GLU A 280 25.25 -8.02 20.77
C GLU A 280 26.70 -7.85 20.26
N HIS A 281 26.94 -8.07 18.97
CA HIS A 281 28.28 -7.95 18.39
C HIS A 281 28.84 -6.51 18.36
N HIS A 282 27.98 -5.51 18.53
CA HIS A 282 28.40 -4.10 18.57
C HIS A 282 28.56 -3.54 19.99
N GLU A 283 28.11 -4.26 21.03
CA GLU A 283 28.34 -3.84 22.43
C GLU A 283 29.77 -4.15 22.90
N HIS A 284 30.44 -5.14 22.30
CA HIS A 284 31.79 -5.55 22.72
C HIS A 284 32.96 -4.68 22.19
N HIS A 285 32.70 -3.61 21.43
CA HIS A 285 33.76 -2.72 20.92
C HIS A 285 33.67 -1.27 21.43
N GLY A 286 32.86 -1.00 22.47
CA GLY A 286 32.64 0.35 23.01
C GLY A 286 33.41 0.74 24.27
N GLU A 287 34.10 -0.19 24.93
CA GLU A 287 34.84 0.09 26.17
C GLU A 287 36.35 -0.12 25.97
N TYR A 288 37.00 0.84 25.32
CA TYR A 288 38.42 1.10 25.56
C TYR A 288 38.54 2.44 26.26
N GLY A 289 38.98 2.38 27.51
CA GLY A 289 39.00 3.46 28.47
C GLY A 289 39.84 4.67 28.06
N ASN A 290 39.28 5.85 28.31
CA ASN A 290 40.05 7.08 28.44
C ASN A 290 40.74 7.06 29.81
N HIS A 291 41.96 6.54 29.88
CA HIS A 291 42.90 6.94 30.93
C HIS A 291 43.57 8.26 30.51
N PRO A 292 43.62 9.29 31.38
CA PRO A 292 44.49 10.43 31.14
C PRO A 292 45.95 10.01 31.39
N PRO A 293 46.93 10.47 30.59
CA PRO A 293 48.32 10.20 30.87
C PRO A 293 48.76 11.01 32.08
N GLY A 294 49.30 10.33 33.09
CA GLY A 294 50.02 10.95 34.19
C GLY A 294 51.40 11.40 33.72
N ASP A 295 51.69 12.69 33.92
CA ASP A 295 53.05 13.22 33.92
C ASP A 295 53.63 13.02 35.32
N GLU A 296 54.41 11.96 35.48
CA GLU A 296 55.35 11.78 36.58
C GLU A 296 56.76 12.11 36.07
N ALA A 297 57.20 13.34 36.27
CA ALA A 297 58.60 13.71 36.45
C ALA A 297 58.68 15.20 36.82
N GLU A 298 58.91 15.53 38.09
CA GLU A 298 60.15 16.22 38.51
C GLU A 298 60.14 16.49 40.03
N ARG A 299 61.14 15.89 40.67
CA ARG A 299 61.71 16.08 42.00
C ARG A 299 61.49 17.48 42.61
N THR A 300 61.19 17.56 43.90
CA THR A 300 62.17 17.84 44.98
C THR A 300 61.50 18.18 46.33
N ASN A 301 62.08 17.60 47.39
CA ASN A 301 62.13 18.06 48.78
C ASN A 301 60.88 18.10 49.69
N ASP A 302 60.81 17.08 50.53
CA ASP A 302 60.42 17.05 51.96
C ASP A 302 61.16 18.14 52.79
N PRO A 303 60.88 18.37 54.10
CA PRO A 303 59.73 17.99 54.95
C PRO A 303 59.16 19.18 55.77
N HIS A 304 58.03 19.01 56.48
CA HIS A 304 57.88 19.43 57.90
C HIS A 304 56.47 19.11 58.47
N ILE A 305 56.44 18.12 59.37
CA ILE A 305 55.88 18.16 60.74
C ILE A 305 54.46 18.72 60.94
N GLY A 306 53.51 17.82 61.20
CA GLY A 306 52.90 17.67 62.54
C GLY A 306 51.57 18.38 62.88
N LEU A 307 50.76 17.61 63.64
CA LEU A 307 49.63 17.99 64.52
C LEU A 307 48.25 18.05 63.82
N ASP A 308 47.37 17.05 63.95
CA ASP A 308 46.62 16.53 65.12
C ASP A 308 45.36 17.35 65.47
N SER A 309 44.32 16.59 65.83
CA SER A 309 43.08 16.91 66.54
C SER A 309 41.77 17.26 65.78
N SER A 310 40.81 16.35 66.02
CA SER A 310 39.34 16.48 66.11
C SER A 310 38.50 16.24 64.86
#